data_AF-A0A1F6HNY2-F1
#
_entry.id   AF-A0A1F6HNY2-F1
#
_cell.length_a   1.000
_cell.length_b   1.000
_cell.length_c   1.000
_cell.angle_alpha   90.00
_cell.angle_beta   90.00
_cell.angle_gamma   90.00
#
_symmetry.space_group_name_H-M   'P 1'
#
loop_
_entity.id
_entity.type
_entity.pdbx_description
1 polymer ?
#
loop_
_entity_poly.entity_id
_entity_poly.type
_entity_poly.pdbx_seq_one_letter_code
_entity_poly.pdbx_strand_id
1 'polypeptide(L)'
;MTIDDFLKRFVEGYLFHDLESMSKITLPTGQNDGAAGYPMVATTLAGVELLGGLLMPTTDAFDPKNKSNDYFLNYWDNYLSKEYAQYTGLGRLFRQLMRNGIAHTFVAKPGIFVEKGSNRQMSIDTTRQEIYIDCNVFFKEFEDTYWKLVKPIVDGTASSPTTTKVNIQTRLDDVSRVYSVDSTRLFGAIPTLHASTINTGKRAQVPASSFFSSLGTRASGASGSAMPVPTTTIVNSNSTATIPPSVTVPFTTISGTLPPKTKK
;
A
#
# COMPACT_ATOMS: atom_id res chain seq x y z
N MET A 1 -11.92 19.15 1.62
CA MET A 1 -10.46 19.35 1.51
C MET A 1 -10.19 19.70 0.07
N THR A 2 -9.33 20.68 -0.22
CA THR A 2 -9.00 21.00 -1.61
C THR A 2 -8.06 19.94 -2.20
N ILE A 3 -8.03 19.81 -3.52
CA ILE A 3 -7.11 18.90 -4.21
C ILE A 3 -5.65 19.29 -3.95
N ASP A 4 -5.35 20.59 -3.87
CA ASP A 4 -4.01 21.09 -3.54
C ASP A 4 -3.58 20.62 -2.14
N ASP A 5 -4.45 20.78 -1.13
CA ASP A 5 -4.17 20.32 0.23
C ASP A 5 -4.04 18.79 0.31
N PHE A 6 -4.88 18.07 -0.43
CA PHE A 6 -4.85 16.61 -0.48
C PHE A 6 -3.54 16.10 -1.07
N LEU A 7 -3.14 16.62 -2.23
CA LEU A 7 -1.89 16.20 -2.88
C LEU A 7 -0.69 16.55 -2.01
N LYS A 8 -0.64 17.78 -1.50
CA LYS A 8 0.45 18.22 -0.61
C LYS A 8 0.58 17.34 0.63
N ARG A 9 -0.53 16.99 1.26
CA ARG A 9 -0.49 16.20 2.49
C ARG A 9 -0.25 14.72 2.22
N PHE A 10 -1.04 14.11 1.34
CA PHE A 10 -1.10 12.64 1.23
C PHE A 10 -0.21 12.08 0.13
N VAL A 11 -0.03 12.80 -0.97
CA VAL A 11 0.84 12.33 -2.08
C VAL A 11 2.26 12.81 -1.85
N GLU A 12 2.48 14.12 -1.76
CA GLU A 12 3.80 14.70 -1.55
C GLU A 12 4.29 14.40 -0.11
N GLY A 13 3.42 14.61 0.87
CA GLY A 13 3.79 14.52 2.29
C GLY A 13 3.91 13.12 2.87
N TYR A 14 2.93 12.23 2.61
CA TYR A 14 2.98 10.84 3.10
C TYR A 14 3.60 9.91 2.06
N LEU A 15 2.97 9.73 0.90
CA LEU A 15 3.39 8.73 -0.07
C LEU A 15 4.86 8.91 -0.52
N PHE A 16 5.27 10.11 -0.96
CA PHE A 16 6.63 10.33 -1.44
C PHE A 16 7.66 10.36 -0.32
N HIS A 17 7.42 11.06 0.79
CA HIS A 17 8.39 11.06 1.89
C HIS A 17 8.54 9.69 2.55
N ASP A 18 7.50 8.87 2.61
CA ASP A 18 7.60 7.48 3.09
C ASP A 18 8.46 6.64 2.12
N LEU A 19 8.23 6.78 0.80
CA LEU A 19 9.07 6.12 -0.23
C LEU A 19 10.53 6.60 -0.20
N GLU A 20 10.76 7.89 0.02
CA GLU A 20 12.10 8.47 0.16
C GLU A 20 12.79 7.99 1.45
N SER A 21 12.04 7.85 2.54
CA SER A 21 12.56 7.28 3.79
C SER A 21 12.90 5.81 3.60
N MET A 22 12.03 5.04 2.94
CA MET A 22 12.28 3.65 2.63
C MET A 22 13.48 3.48 1.69
N SER A 23 13.68 4.34 0.69
CA SER A 23 14.78 4.24 -0.27
C SER A 23 16.16 4.32 0.40
N LYS A 24 16.27 5.08 1.50
CA LYS A 24 17.48 5.26 2.30
C LYS A 24 17.83 4.06 3.18
N ILE A 25 16.89 3.14 3.42
CA ILE A 25 17.13 1.94 4.22
C ILE A 25 18.08 1.03 3.44
N THR A 26 19.21 0.68 4.03
CA THR A 26 20.19 -0.28 3.48
C THR A 26 20.27 -1.53 4.34
N LEU A 27 20.74 -2.63 3.74
CA LEU A 27 20.99 -3.86 4.47
C LEU A 27 22.26 -3.72 5.32
N PRO A 28 22.26 -4.25 6.56
CA PRO A 28 23.49 -4.49 7.29
C PRO A 28 24.43 -5.41 6.51
N THR A 29 25.74 -5.22 6.69
CA THR A 29 26.75 -6.09 6.06
C THR A 29 26.47 -7.57 6.35
N GLY A 30 26.44 -8.38 5.30
CA GLY A 30 26.21 -9.83 5.40
C GLY A 30 24.74 -10.27 5.35
N GLN A 31 23.79 -9.35 5.22
CA GLN A 31 22.39 -9.68 4.93
C GLN A 31 22.10 -9.55 3.43
N ASN A 32 21.26 -10.45 2.90
CA ASN A 32 20.91 -10.52 1.49
C ASN A 32 19.45 -10.13 1.19
N ASP A 33 18.58 -10.16 2.21
CA ASP A 33 17.14 -9.93 2.06
C ASP A 33 16.67 -8.81 2.99
N GLY A 34 15.76 -7.96 2.49
CA GLY A 34 15.15 -6.88 3.27
C GLY A 34 15.33 -5.49 2.66
N ALA A 35 15.60 -4.49 3.50
CA ALA A 35 15.74 -3.08 3.11
C ALA A 35 14.51 -2.48 2.39
N ALA A 36 13.32 -2.94 2.74
CA ALA A 36 12.03 -2.37 2.32
C ALA A 36 11.74 -2.40 0.80
N GLY A 37 12.41 -3.24 0.00
CA GLY A 37 12.16 -3.31 -1.46
C GLY A 37 10.71 -3.66 -1.82
N TYR A 38 10.16 -4.73 -1.24
CA TYR A 38 8.75 -5.12 -1.44
C TYR A 38 7.75 -4.05 -0.96
N PRO A 39 7.85 -3.52 0.27
CA PRO A 39 7.05 -2.38 0.72
C PRO A 39 7.09 -1.19 -0.23
N MET A 40 8.26 -0.82 -0.75
CA MET A 40 8.39 0.28 -1.71
C MET A 40 7.57 0.01 -2.97
N VAL A 41 7.72 -1.17 -3.59
CA VAL A 41 6.94 -1.48 -4.79
C VAL A 41 5.45 -1.51 -4.51
N ALA A 42 5.01 -2.14 -3.41
CA ALA A 42 3.60 -2.16 -3.03
C ALA A 42 3.03 -0.75 -2.83
N THR A 43 3.81 0.13 -2.20
CA THR A 43 3.45 1.53 -1.93
C THR A 43 3.39 2.35 -3.22
N THR A 44 4.37 2.21 -4.11
CA THR A 44 4.35 2.84 -5.44
C THR A 44 3.12 2.40 -6.24
N LEU A 45 2.79 1.10 -6.25
CA LEU A 45 1.62 0.58 -6.97
C LEU A 45 0.29 1.06 -6.36
N ALA A 46 0.24 1.30 -5.05
CA ALA A 46 -0.90 1.93 -4.40
C ALA A 46 -1.02 3.41 -4.83
N GLY A 47 0.10 4.12 -4.93
CA GLY A 47 0.17 5.49 -5.47
C GLY A 47 -0.34 5.59 -6.90
N VAL A 48 0.09 4.67 -7.77
CA VAL A 48 -0.36 4.55 -9.17
C VAL A 48 -1.88 4.46 -9.24
N GLU A 49 -2.52 3.59 -8.46
CA GLU A 49 -3.98 3.49 -8.49
C GLU A 49 -4.67 4.68 -7.83
N LEU A 50 -4.17 5.21 -6.71
CA LEU A 50 -4.75 6.39 -6.08
C LEU A 50 -4.81 7.54 -7.08
N LEU A 51 -3.68 7.87 -7.70
CA LEU A 51 -3.62 8.94 -8.70
C LEU A 51 -4.44 8.59 -9.93
N GLY A 52 -4.43 7.35 -10.38
CA GLY A 52 -5.24 6.91 -11.52
C GLY A 52 -6.73 7.00 -11.28
N GLY A 53 -7.20 6.76 -10.06
CA GLY A 53 -8.58 6.96 -9.65
C GLY A 53 -8.96 8.43 -9.67
N LEU A 54 -8.10 9.31 -9.12
CA LEU A 54 -8.29 10.76 -9.12
C LEU A 54 -8.30 11.37 -10.52
N LEU A 55 -7.50 10.82 -11.44
CA LEU A 55 -7.35 11.29 -12.81
C LEU A 55 -8.35 10.68 -13.79
N MET A 56 -9.20 9.75 -13.33
CA MET A 56 -10.19 9.11 -14.19
C MET A 56 -11.35 10.08 -14.51
N PRO A 57 -11.78 10.20 -15.78
CA PRO A 57 -12.88 11.08 -16.18
C PRO A 57 -14.13 10.92 -15.33
N THR A 58 -14.79 12.02 -14.97
CA THR A 58 -15.97 12.06 -14.10
C THR A 58 -17.24 11.46 -14.72
N THR A 59 -17.21 11.14 -16.02
CA THR A 59 -18.27 10.41 -16.72
C THR A 59 -18.52 9.03 -16.12
N ASP A 60 -17.50 8.44 -15.51
CA ASP A 60 -17.58 7.17 -14.80
C ASP A 60 -17.90 7.36 -13.31
N ALA A 61 -18.86 6.59 -12.81
CA ALA A 61 -19.12 6.53 -11.37
C ALA A 61 -17.88 6.05 -10.61
N PHE A 62 -17.59 6.69 -9.47
CA PHE A 62 -16.53 6.24 -8.56
C PHE A 62 -16.98 4.96 -7.84
N ASP A 63 -16.26 3.88 -8.07
CA ASP A 63 -16.50 2.55 -7.51
C ASP A 63 -15.15 1.87 -7.20
N PRO A 64 -14.60 2.08 -5.99
CA PRO A 64 -13.32 1.49 -5.60
C PRO A 64 -13.38 -0.03 -5.45
N LYS A 65 -14.58 -0.63 -5.36
CA LYS A 65 -14.74 -2.08 -5.18
C LYS A 65 -14.58 -2.82 -6.51
N ASN A 66 -15.14 -2.27 -7.59
CA ASN A 66 -15.14 -2.94 -8.89
C ASN A 66 -14.19 -2.31 -9.92
N LYS A 67 -13.85 -1.01 -9.80
CA LYS A 67 -13.04 -0.28 -10.79
C LYS A 67 -11.57 -0.05 -10.39
N SER A 68 -11.11 -0.68 -9.31
CA SER A 68 -9.70 -0.65 -8.88
C SER A 68 -8.71 -0.99 -10.01
N ASN A 69 -9.09 -1.91 -10.90
CA ASN A 69 -8.28 -2.22 -12.08
C ASN A 69 -8.14 -1.05 -13.04
N ASP A 70 -9.25 -0.39 -13.31
CA ASP A 70 -9.32 0.66 -14.30
C ASP A 70 -8.60 1.91 -13.78
N TYR A 71 -8.66 2.18 -12.49
CA TYR A 71 -7.88 3.23 -11.83
C TYR A 71 -6.38 3.00 -12.00
N PHE A 72 -5.92 1.79 -11.68
CA PHE A 72 -4.51 1.43 -11.87
C PHE A 72 -4.06 1.61 -13.32
N LEU A 73 -4.81 1.04 -14.27
CA LEU A 73 -4.48 1.13 -15.69
C LEU A 73 -4.56 2.56 -16.22
N ASN A 74 -5.49 3.38 -15.71
CA ASN A 74 -5.61 4.77 -16.12
C ASN A 74 -4.32 5.55 -15.85
N TYR A 75 -3.71 5.41 -14.65
CA TYR A 75 -2.43 6.05 -14.38
C TYR A 75 -1.31 5.43 -15.21
N TRP A 76 -1.24 4.09 -15.20
CA TRP A 76 -0.18 3.33 -15.84
C TRP A 76 -0.05 3.68 -17.32
N ASP A 77 -1.16 3.57 -18.06
CA ASP A 77 -1.17 3.67 -19.52
C ASP A 77 -1.14 5.14 -20.01
N ASN A 78 -1.72 6.08 -19.23
CA ASN A 78 -1.83 7.48 -19.67
C ASN A 78 -0.75 8.42 -19.15
N TYR A 79 0.05 8.00 -18.16
CA TYR A 79 1.05 8.83 -17.52
C TYR A 79 2.39 8.10 -17.42
N LEU A 80 2.46 7.00 -16.67
CA LEU A 80 3.72 6.29 -16.42
C LEU A 80 4.35 5.77 -17.72
N SER A 81 3.60 4.99 -18.51
CA SER A 81 4.12 4.39 -19.74
C SER A 81 4.32 5.39 -20.88
N LYS A 82 3.71 6.57 -20.79
CA LYS A 82 3.95 7.65 -21.78
C LYS A 82 5.32 8.29 -21.59
N GLU A 83 5.75 8.47 -20.35
CA GLU A 83 7.08 8.99 -20.03
C GLU A 83 8.14 7.88 -20.16
N TYR A 84 7.78 6.65 -19.77
CA TYR A 84 8.71 5.53 -19.66
C TYR A 84 8.22 4.32 -20.46
N ALA A 85 8.68 4.23 -21.72
CA ALA A 85 8.18 3.26 -22.69
C ALA A 85 8.31 1.79 -22.24
N GLN A 86 9.27 1.47 -21.36
CA GLN A 86 9.46 0.12 -20.82
C GLN A 86 8.22 -0.41 -20.08
N TYR A 87 7.33 0.45 -19.58
CA TYR A 87 6.09 0.05 -18.90
C TYR A 87 4.93 -0.24 -19.83
N THR A 88 5.05 0.03 -21.13
CA THR A 88 3.96 -0.10 -22.09
C THR A 88 3.42 -1.53 -22.15
N GLY A 89 2.11 -1.70 -21.95
CA GLY A 89 1.43 -3.00 -22.01
C GLY A 89 1.60 -3.87 -20.75
N LEU A 90 2.34 -3.41 -19.73
CA LEU A 90 2.63 -4.20 -18.54
C LEU A 90 1.70 -3.95 -17.36
N GLY A 91 0.78 -2.98 -17.44
CA GLY A 91 -0.06 -2.58 -16.31
C GLY A 91 -0.89 -3.72 -15.73
N ARG A 92 -1.49 -4.57 -16.58
CA ARG A 92 -2.26 -5.74 -16.12
C ARG A 92 -1.39 -6.76 -15.40
N LEU A 93 -0.18 -7.00 -15.93
CA LEU A 93 0.79 -7.93 -15.37
C LEU A 93 1.22 -7.47 -13.97
N PHE A 94 1.58 -6.20 -13.83
CA PHE A 94 1.99 -5.60 -12.55
C PHE A 94 0.87 -5.63 -11.51
N ARG A 95 -0.36 -5.29 -11.90
CA ARG A 95 -1.48 -5.34 -10.98
C ARG A 95 -1.77 -6.76 -10.49
N GLN A 96 -1.74 -7.76 -11.38
CA GLN A 96 -2.06 -9.14 -11.02
C GLN A 96 -0.94 -9.84 -10.24
N LEU A 97 0.32 -9.61 -10.63
CA LEU A 97 1.44 -10.36 -10.08
C LEU A 97 2.05 -9.69 -8.85
N MET A 98 2.13 -8.36 -8.83
CA MET A 98 2.80 -7.63 -7.75
C MET A 98 1.82 -7.06 -6.76
N ARG A 99 0.82 -6.31 -7.23
CA ARG A 99 -0.11 -5.66 -6.31
C ARG A 99 -0.94 -6.69 -5.56
N ASN A 100 -1.55 -7.64 -6.26
CA ASN A 100 -2.32 -8.70 -5.57
C ASN A 100 -1.44 -9.74 -4.88
N GLY A 101 -0.19 -9.92 -5.30
CA GLY A 101 0.76 -10.84 -4.67
C GLY A 101 1.39 -10.20 -3.43
N ILE A 102 2.35 -9.31 -3.66
CA ILE A 102 3.15 -8.66 -2.60
C ILE A 102 2.27 -7.96 -1.57
N ALA A 103 1.19 -7.26 -1.96
CA ALA A 103 0.38 -6.53 -0.99
C ALA A 103 -0.51 -7.44 -0.11
N HIS A 104 -0.83 -8.66 -0.55
CA HIS A 104 -1.70 -9.57 0.22
C HIS A 104 -0.94 -10.72 0.89
N THR A 105 0.17 -11.18 0.29
CA THR A 105 0.91 -12.35 0.77
C THR A 105 2.37 -12.03 1.11
N PHE A 106 2.84 -10.80 0.90
CA PHE A 106 4.25 -10.38 1.09
C PHE A 106 5.27 -11.26 0.34
N VAL A 107 4.82 -11.92 -0.71
CA VAL A 107 5.64 -12.80 -1.55
C VAL A 107 5.36 -12.41 -3.00
N ALA A 108 6.41 -12.06 -3.74
CA ALA A 108 6.27 -11.85 -5.17
C ALA A 108 5.96 -13.17 -5.86
N LYS A 109 5.09 -13.16 -6.87
CA LYS A 109 4.85 -14.37 -7.66
C LYS A 109 6.13 -14.79 -8.38
N PRO A 110 6.31 -16.10 -8.68
CA PRO A 110 7.48 -16.58 -9.41
C PRO A 110 7.75 -15.76 -10.67
N GLY A 111 9.03 -15.49 -10.95
CA GLY A 111 9.44 -14.66 -12.09
C GLY A 111 9.45 -13.16 -11.81
N ILE A 112 9.21 -12.69 -10.58
CA ILE A 112 9.38 -11.27 -10.23
C ILE A 112 10.56 -11.10 -9.27
N PHE A 113 11.51 -10.28 -9.70
CA PHE A 113 12.71 -9.95 -8.94
C PHE A 113 12.69 -8.46 -8.61
N VAL A 114 12.54 -8.16 -7.32
CA VAL A 114 12.66 -6.80 -6.80
C VAL A 114 14.06 -6.63 -6.26
N GLU A 115 14.81 -5.73 -6.88
CA GLU A 115 16.15 -5.33 -6.50
C GLU A 115 16.10 -3.94 -5.85
N LYS A 116 17.20 -3.57 -5.18
CA LYS A 116 17.34 -2.23 -4.61
C LYS A 116 18.76 -1.72 -4.79
N GLY A 117 18.90 -0.58 -5.45
CA GLY A 117 20.19 0.07 -5.65
C GLY A 117 21.05 -0.56 -6.75
N SER A 118 20.47 -1.43 -7.59
CA SER A 118 21.12 -1.86 -8.84
C SER A 118 21.12 -0.72 -9.88
N ASN A 119 20.29 0.30 -9.70
CA ASN A 119 20.04 1.42 -10.63
C ASN A 119 19.62 0.93 -12.03
N ARG A 120 19.09 -0.29 -12.11
CA ARG A 120 18.65 -0.89 -13.34
C ARG A 120 17.23 -0.43 -13.66
N GLN A 121 17.01 0.05 -14.88
CA GLN A 121 15.65 0.24 -15.37
C GLN A 121 14.92 -1.11 -15.43
N MET A 122 13.60 -1.05 -15.25
CA MET A 122 12.78 -2.24 -15.36
C MET A 122 13.01 -2.95 -16.70
N SER A 123 13.14 -4.26 -16.66
CA SER A 123 13.33 -5.08 -17.86
C SER A 123 12.69 -6.45 -17.71
N ILE A 124 12.40 -7.06 -18.85
CA ILE A 124 11.76 -8.36 -18.95
C ILE A 124 12.71 -9.30 -19.69
N ASP A 125 12.93 -10.47 -19.10
CA ASP A 125 13.52 -11.62 -19.78
C ASP A 125 12.39 -12.56 -20.20
N THR A 126 12.05 -12.56 -21.48
CA THR A 126 10.98 -13.40 -22.03
C THR A 126 11.38 -14.87 -22.16
N THR A 127 12.68 -15.17 -22.19
CA THR A 127 13.19 -16.55 -22.25
C THR A 127 13.05 -17.21 -20.89
N ARG A 128 13.40 -16.48 -19.83
CA ARG A 128 13.31 -16.96 -18.44
C ARG A 128 11.95 -16.68 -17.79
N GLN A 129 11.10 -15.88 -18.44
CA GLN A 129 9.82 -15.38 -17.91
C GLN A 129 10.01 -14.58 -16.62
N GLU A 130 11.00 -13.70 -16.60
CA GLU A 130 11.40 -12.93 -15.41
C GLU A 130 11.22 -11.42 -15.63
N ILE A 131 10.80 -10.72 -14.59
CA ILE A 131 10.67 -9.27 -14.54
C ILE A 131 11.61 -8.77 -13.45
N TYR A 132 12.51 -7.86 -13.83
CA TYR A 132 13.47 -7.24 -12.93
C TYR A 132 13.07 -5.80 -12.66
N ILE A 133 12.99 -5.43 -11.39
CA ILE A 133 12.54 -4.10 -10.95
C ILE A 133 13.47 -3.60 -9.85
N ASP A 134 14.20 -2.53 -10.11
CA ASP A 134 14.80 -1.76 -9.02
C ASP A 134 13.72 -0.89 -8.39
N CYS A 135 13.43 -1.12 -7.11
CA CYS A 135 12.39 -0.39 -6.39
C CYS A 135 12.68 1.11 -6.21
N ASN A 136 13.96 1.52 -6.15
CA ASN A 136 14.33 2.94 -6.09
C ASN A 136 14.09 3.61 -7.44
N VAL A 137 14.47 2.96 -8.54
CA VAL A 137 14.23 3.47 -9.90
C VAL A 137 12.73 3.56 -10.15
N PHE A 138 11.97 2.52 -9.83
CA PHE A 138 10.53 2.50 -10.04
C PHE A 138 9.80 3.60 -9.24
N PHE A 139 10.18 3.81 -7.98
CA PHE A 139 9.69 4.95 -7.20
C PHE A 139 10.05 6.27 -7.89
N LYS A 140 11.30 6.45 -8.31
CA LYS A 140 11.74 7.72 -8.88
C LYS A 140 11.03 8.05 -10.19
N GLU A 141 10.86 7.07 -11.06
CA GLU A 141 10.11 7.23 -12.31
C GLU A 141 8.62 7.56 -12.04
N PHE A 142 8.01 6.94 -11.03
CA PHE A 142 6.66 7.30 -10.59
C PHE A 142 6.57 8.74 -10.07
N GLU A 143 7.46 9.14 -9.15
CA GLU A 143 7.52 10.50 -8.62
C GLU A 143 7.72 11.53 -9.75
N ASP A 144 8.65 11.25 -10.66
CA ASP A 144 8.94 12.13 -11.79
C ASP A 144 7.72 12.30 -12.70
N THR A 145 6.97 11.22 -12.98
CA THR A 145 5.72 11.34 -13.77
C THR A 145 4.65 12.18 -13.07
N TYR A 146 4.55 12.12 -11.75
CA TYR A 146 3.66 12.99 -10.99
C TYR A 146 4.02 14.46 -11.19
N TRP A 147 5.29 14.84 -10.98
CA TRP A 147 5.72 16.23 -11.08
C TRP A 147 5.64 16.78 -12.51
N LYS A 148 5.91 15.94 -13.51
CA LYS A 148 5.90 16.34 -14.93
C LYS A 148 4.51 16.40 -15.53
N LEU A 149 3.61 15.47 -15.17
CA LEU A 149 2.36 15.27 -15.89
C LEU A 149 1.11 15.52 -15.05
N VAL A 150 1.16 15.27 -13.74
CA VAL A 150 -0.03 15.38 -12.87
C VAL A 150 -0.11 16.74 -12.21
N LYS A 151 0.97 17.16 -11.52
CA LYS A 151 1.02 18.43 -10.80
C LYS A 151 0.70 19.64 -11.70
N PRO A 152 1.19 19.73 -12.96
CA PRO A 152 0.86 20.83 -13.85
C PRO A 152 -0.63 20.96 -14.20
N ILE A 153 -1.38 19.85 -14.22
CA ILE A 153 -2.84 19.89 -14.45
C ILE A 153 -3.54 20.57 -13.28
N VAL A 154 -3.10 20.27 -12.05
CA VAL A 154 -3.68 20.83 -10.82
C VAL A 154 -3.25 22.28 -10.60
N ASP A 155 -2.04 22.64 -11.03
CA ASP A 155 -1.56 24.02 -10.97
C ASP A 155 -2.14 24.88 -12.11
N GLY A 156 -2.81 24.26 -13.09
CA GLY A 156 -3.38 24.95 -14.25
C GLY A 156 -2.34 25.40 -15.26
N THR A 157 -1.11 24.86 -15.19
CA THR A 157 0.00 25.17 -16.09
C THR A 157 0.07 24.23 -17.29
N ALA A 158 -0.67 23.11 -17.27
CA ALA A 158 -0.83 22.22 -18.41
C ALA A 158 -2.29 21.86 -18.66
N SER A 159 -2.67 21.79 -19.93
CA SER A 159 -3.94 21.23 -20.38
C SER A 159 -3.83 19.71 -20.45
N SER A 160 -4.76 18.98 -19.84
CA SER A 160 -4.90 17.54 -20.07
C SER A 160 -6.16 17.25 -20.87
N PRO A 161 -6.08 16.44 -21.95
CA PRO A 161 -7.26 16.04 -22.70
C PRO A 161 -8.16 15.08 -21.92
N THR A 162 -7.65 14.46 -20.85
CA THR A 162 -8.39 13.43 -20.09
C THR A 162 -9.06 13.99 -18.84
N THR A 163 -8.52 15.06 -18.23
CA THR A 163 -9.04 15.59 -16.96
C THR A 163 -8.65 17.04 -16.72
N THR A 164 -9.30 17.69 -15.76
CA THR A 164 -9.06 19.07 -15.34
C THR A 164 -8.95 19.14 -13.82
N LYS A 165 -8.39 20.22 -13.25
CA LYS A 165 -8.37 20.43 -11.79
C LYS A 165 -9.76 20.25 -11.16
N VAL A 166 -10.80 20.78 -11.79
CA VAL A 166 -12.20 20.68 -11.32
C VAL A 166 -12.67 19.22 -11.33
N ASN A 167 -12.36 18.47 -12.39
CA ASN A 167 -12.72 17.04 -12.46
C ASN A 167 -12.00 16.23 -11.37
N ILE A 168 -10.72 16.52 -11.13
CA ILE A 168 -9.93 15.87 -10.08
C ILE A 168 -10.50 16.21 -8.69
N GLN A 169 -10.90 17.45 -8.44
CA GLN A 169 -11.56 17.84 -7.19
C GLN A 169 -12.86 17.08 -6.98
N THR A 170 -13.73 17.03 -8.00
CA THR A 170 -14.99 16.27 -7.93
C THR A 170 -14.72 14.80 -7.59
N ARG A 171 -13.66 14.22 -8.17
CA ARG A 171 -13.27 12.84 -7.89
C ARG A 171 -12.75 12.65 -6.47
N LEU A 172 -12.02 13.61 -5.93
CA LEU A 172 -11.60 13.61 -4.53
C LEU A 172 -12.81 13.69 -3.57
N ASP A 173 -13.82 14.46 -3.92
CA ASP A 173 -15.05 14.57 -3.14
C ASP A 173 -15.82 13.23 -3.14
N ASP A 174 -15.86 12.54 -4.28
CA ASP A 174 -16.38 11.17 -4.39
C ASP A 174 -15.64 10.16 -3.51
N VAL A 175 -14.29 10.18 -3.54
CA VAL A 175 -13.45 9.35 -2.67
C VAL A 175 -13.79 9.60 -1.21
N SER A 176 -13.82 10.88 -0.82
CA SER A 176 -14.10 11.30 0.56
C SER A 176 -15.49 10.83 1.01
N ARG A 177 -16.50 10.95 0.16
CA ARG A 177 -17.87 10.51 0.42
C ARG A 177 -17.93 8.99 0.63
N VAL A 178 -17.37 8.20 -0.28
CA VAL A 178 -17.38 6.73 -0.18
C VAL A 178 -16.65 6.26 1.07
N TYR A 179 -15.47 6.82 1.36
CA TYR A 179 -14.69 6.46 2.54
C TYR A 179 -15.40 6.87 3.84
N SER A 180 -16.09 8.01 3.86
CA SER A 180 -16.86 8.45 5.03
C SER A 180 -18.04 7.52 5.31
N VAL A 181 -18.76 7.09 4.26
CA VAL A 181 -19.88 6.12 4.39
C VAL A 181 -19.37 4.78 4.90
N ASP A 182 -18.31 4.23 4.30
CA ASP A 182 -17.74 2.96 4.73
C ASP A 182 -17.18 3.04 6.16
N SER A 183 -16.48 4.13 6.51
CA SER A 183 -15.97 4.34 7.88
C SER A 183 -17.11 4.44 8.89
N THR A 184 -18.14 5.25 8.61
CA THR A 184 -19.31 5.40 9.50
C THR A 184 -20.00 4.06 9.74
N ARG A 185 -20.17 3.27 8.67
CA ARG A 185 -20.74 1.91 8.76
C ARG A 185 -19.89 1.00 9.65
N LEU A 186 -18.56 1.01 9.49
CA LEU A 186 -17.65 0.16 10.26
C LEU A 186 -17.55 0.60 11.74
N PHE A 187 -17.42 1.90 12.00
CA PHE A 187 -17.38 2.44 13.37
C PHE A 187 -18.73 2.28 14.09
N GLY A 188 -19.85 2.37 13.36
CA GLY A 188 -21.19 2.10 13.91
C GLY A 188 -21.42 0.65 14.34
N ALA A 189 -20.60 -0.29 13.86
CA ALA A 189 -20.63 -1.69 14.29
C ALA A 189 -19.77 -1.97 15.53
N ILE A 190 -18.99 -1.00 16.03
CA ILE A 190 -18.16 -1.21 17.23
C ILE A 190 -18.99 -1.47 18.49
N PRO A 191 -20.09 -0.75 18.78
CA PRO A 191 -20.87 -1.01 19.99
C PRO A 191 -21.46 -2.41 20.10
N THR A 192 -21.66 -3.11 18.95
CA THR A 192 -22.14 -4.50 18.94
C THR A 192 -21.02 -5.52 19.17
N LEU A 193 -19.75 -5.11 19.13
CA LEU A 193 -18.60 -5.87 19.62
C LEU A 193 -18.58 -5.78 21.15
N HIS A 194 -19.33 -6.66 21.81
CA HIS A 194 -19.52 -6.71 23.26
C HIS A 194 -18.26 -6.35 24.09
N ALA A 195 -18.44 -5.44 25.06
CA ALA A 195 -17.43 -4.95 26.00
C ALA A 195 -16.71 -6.04 26.82
N SER A 196 -17.24 -7.27 26.84
CA SER A 196 -16.57 -8.45 27.42
C SER A 196 -15.31 -8.89 26.66
N THR A 197 -15.09 -8.39 25.44
CA THR A 197 -13.90 -8.72 24.61
C THR A 197 -12.78 -7.70 24.77
N ILE A 198 -13.10 -6.47 25.20
CA ILE A 198 -12.17 -5.33 25.21
C ILE A 198 -11.51 -5.16 26.60
N ASN A 199 -12.14 -5.68 27.67
CA ASN A 199 -11.68 -5.50 29.05
C ASN A 199 -11.48 -6.81 29.83
N THR A 200 -10.68 -7.74 29.28
CA THR A 200 -10.06 -8.78 30.10
C THR A 200 -8.57 -8.76 29.89
N GLY A 201 -7.78 -8.64 30.96
CA GLY A 201 -6.31 -8.72 31.00
C GLY A 201 -5.72 -10.07 30.54
N LYS A 202 -6.43 -10.81 29.71
CA LYS A 202 -5.96 -11.91 28.90
C LYS A 202 -6.20 -11.52 27.46
N ARG A 203 -5.12 -11.35 26.70
CA ARG A 203 -5.08 -11.19 25.25
C ARG A 203 -6.19 -12.06 24.65
N ALA A 204 -7.31 -11.44 24.26
CA ALA A 204 -8.43 -12.17 23.70
C ALA A 204 -7.92 -12.86 22.45
N GLN A 205 -7.89 -14.19 22.45
CA GLN A 205 -7.90 -14.91 21.19
C GLN A 205 -9.20 -14.52 20.53
N VAL A 206 -9.08 -13.68 19.50
CA VAL A 206 -10.19 -13.31 18.62
C VAL A 206 -10.83 -14.64 18.21
N PRO A 207 -12.09 -14.92 18.58
CA PRO A 207 -12.79 -16.06 18.03
C PRO A 207 -12.73 -15.88 16.52
N ALA A 208 -12.28 -16.89 15.78
CA ALA A 208 -12.30 -16.87 14.34
C ALA A 208 -13.76 -16.69 13.89
N SER A 209 -14.18 -15.43 13.75
CA SER A 209 -15.48 -15.11 13.22
C SER A 209 -15.53 -15.67 11.82
N SER A 210 -16.68 -16.22 11.45
CA SER A 210 -17.00 -16.73 10.13
C SER A 210 -16.85 -15.70 9.01
N PHE A 211 -16.39 -14.48 9.29
CA PHE A 211 -15.93 -13.51 8.30
C PHE A 211 -14.79 -14.03 7.41
N PHE A 212 -13.98 -14.99 7.89
CA PHE A 212 -12.98 -15.69 7.06
C PHE A 212 -13.56 -16.85 6.23
N SER A 213 -14.82 -17.25 6.43
CA SER A 213 -15.44 -18.36 5.70
C SER A 213 -16.07 -17.95 4.36
N SER A 214 -16.26 -16.65 4.08
CA SER A 214 -16.73 -16.18 2.76
C SER A 214 -15.60 -15.81 1.79
N LEU A 215 -14.33 -16.00 2.17
CA LEU A 215 -13.19 -16.03 1.23
C LEU A 215 -13.00 -17.42 0.59
N GLY A 216 -13.88 -18.38 0.89
CA GLY A 216 -13.80 -19.76 0.44
C GLY A 216 -14.81 -20.15 -0.62
N THR A 217 -15.19 -19.30 -1.58
CA THR A 217 -15.83 -19.78 -2.83
C THR A 217 -15.69 -18.81 -4.00
N ARG A 218 -14.45 -18.54 -4.42
CA ARG A 218 -14.00 -18.35 -5.83
C ARG A 218 -12.52 -17.93 -5.85
N ALA A 219 -11.68 -18.79 -5.30
CA ALA A 219 -10.29 -18.91 -5.74
C ALA A 219 -10.22 -20.13 -6.66
N SER A 220 -10.64 -19.97 -7.91
CA SER A 220 -10.42 -20.99 -8.94
C SER A 220 -9.06 -20.72 -9.57
N GLY A 221 -8.10 -21.62 -9.31
CA GLY A 221 -6.84 -21.67 -10.05
C GLY A 221 -5.60 -22.02 -9.25
N ALA A 222 -5.63 -23.04 -8.38
CA ALA A 222 -4.41 -23.74 -7.98
C ALA A 222 -4.76 -25.21 -7.72
N SER A 223 -4.21 -26.07 -8.58
CA SER A 223 -4.39 -27.51 -8.64
C SER A 223 -3.97 -28.20 -7.34
N GLY A 224 -4.73 -29.24 -6.97
CA GLY A 224 -4.63 -29.93 -5.70
C GLY A 224 -3.39 -30.80 -5.51
N SER A 225 -3.03 -30.99 -4.25
CA SER A 225 -2.36 -32.18 -3.72
C SER A 225 -2.72 -32.26 -2.24
N ALA A 226 -3.62 -33.19 -1.90
CA ALA A 226 -4.05 -33.44 -0.54
C ALA A 226 -2.95 -34.16 0.24
N MET A 227 -2.62 -33.66 1.44
CA MET A 227 -1.85 -34.39 2.45
C MET A 227 -2.54 -34.21 3.83
N PRO A 228 -2.60 -35.25 4.67
CA PRO A 228 -3.47 -35.30 5.84
C PRO A 228 -2.93 -34.48 7.02
N VAL A 229 -3.87 -33.84 7.74
CA VAL A 229 -3.63 -33.05 8.96
C VAL A 229 -3.32 -33.99 10.14
N PRO A 230 -2.24 -33.79 10.92
CA PRO A 230 -2.01 -34.54 12.15
C PRO A 230 -2.89 -34.02 13.29
N THR A 231 -3.70 -34.91 13.86
CA THR A 231 -4.47 -34.68 15.10
C THR A 231 -3.51 -34.51 16.27
N THR A 232 -3.56 -33.37 16.97
CA THR A 232 -2.78 -33.17 18.21
C THR A 232 -3.65 -33.48 19.43
N THR A 233 -3.31 -34.56 20.12
CA THR A 233 -3.85 -34.96 21.42
C THR A 233 -3.36 -33.99 22.51
N ILE A 234 -4.26 -33.43 23.31
CA ILE A 234 -3.91 -32.58 24.46
C ILE A 234 -3.50 -33.49 25.63
N VAL A 235 -2.25 -33.37 26.08
CA VAL A 235 -1.78 -33.93 27.36
C VAL A 235 -1.63 -32.77 28.36
N ASN A 236 -2.39 -32.83 29.44
CA ASN A 236 -2.30 -31.92 30.58
C ASN A 236 -1.06 -32.25 31.41
N SER A 237 -0.16 -31.28 31.61
CA SER A 237 0.85 -31.34 32.66
C SER A 237 0.97 -30.00 33.38
N ASN A 238 0.48 -29.99 34.62
CA ASN A 238 0.74 -28.95 35.60
C ASN A 238 2.24 -28.92 35.92
N SER A 239 2.90 -27.79 35.64
CA SER A 239 4.16 -27.46 36.31
C SER A 239 4.28 -25.94 36.49
N THR A 240 4.52 -25.57 37.74
CA THR A 240 4.70 -24.23 38.27
C THR A 240 5.94 -23.54 37.69
N ALA A 241 5.77 -22.34 37.13
CA ALA A 241 6.87 -21.46 36.77
C ALA A 241 6.63 -20.04 37.30
N THR A 242 7.69 -19.52 37.90
CA THR A 242 7.84 -18.34 38.75
C THR A 242 7.56 -17.03 37.99
N ILE A 243 6.84 -16.09 38.63
CA ILE A 243 6.54 -14.76 38.09
C ILE A 243 7.80 -13.86 38.24
N PRO A 244 8.34 -13.26 37.17
CA PRO A 244 9.38 -12.23 37.30
C PRO A 244 8.76 -10.87 37.69
N PRO A 245 9.48 -10.02 38.45
CA PRO A 245 8.95 -8.77 38.96
C PRO A 245 8.68 -7.74 37.85
N SER A 246 7.62 -6.95 38.06
CA SER A 246 7.18 -5.84 37.21
C SER A 246 8.27 -4.79 37.03
N VAL A 247 8.73 -4.60 35.79
CA VAL A 247 9.52 -3.42 35.41
C VAL A 247 8.55 -2.27 35.19
N THR A 248 8.51 -1.34 36.14
CA THR A 248 7.81 -0.07 35.99
C THR A 248 8.72 0.87 35.18
N VAL A 249 8.33 1.18 33.94
CA VAL A 249 9.02 2.20 33.12
C VAL A 249 8.51 3.57 33.55
N PRO A 250 9.37 4.49 34.04
CA PRO A 250 8.93 5.84 34.38
C PRO A 250 8.62 6.62 33.09
N PHE A 251 7.41 7.20 33.00
CA PHE A 251 7.09 8.23 32.02
C PHE A 251 7.82 9.53 32.41
N THR A 252 8.88 9.88 31.69
CA THR A 252 9.45 11.23 31.72
C THR A 252 8.65 12.14 30.79
N THR A 253 7.89 13.07 31.37
CA THR A 253 7.33 14.23 30.66
C THR A 253 8.46 15.11 30.15
N ILE A 254 8.69 15.12 28.84
CA ILE A 254 9.59 16.08 28.20
C ILE A 254 8.81 17.39 28.02
N SER A 255 9.01 18.33 28.94
CA SER A 255 8.66 19.74 28.75
C SER A 255 9.85 20.42 28.04
N GLY A 256 9.77 20.58 26.72
CA GLY A 256 10.79 21.24 25.93
C GLY A 256 10.43 22.70 25.63
N THR A 257 11.10 23.64 26.30
CA THR A 257 11.16 25.05 25.93
C THR A 257 11.97 25.24 24.64
N LEU A 258 11.44 26.01 23.69
CA LEU A 258 12.11 26.38 22.43
C LEU A 258 13.44 27.12 22.67
N PRO A 259 14.50 26.84 21.89
CA PRO A 259 15.74 27.61 21.94
C PRO A 259 15.58 28.99 21.28
N PRO A 260 16.33 30.03 21.72
CA PRO A 260 16.18 31.38 21.23
C PRO A 260 16.76 31.56 19.81
N LYS A 261 16.10 32.43 19.03
CA LYS A 261 16.54 32.85 17.69
C LYS A 261 17.90 33.57 17.78
N THR A 262 18.91 33.03 17.11
CA THR A 262 20.13 33.78 16.77
C THR A 262 19.86 34.68 15.57
N LYS A 263 20.06 35.99 15.76
CA LYS A 263 20.20 36.96 14.68
C LYS A 263 21.66 36.94 14.21
N LYS A 264 21.89 36.68 12.92
CA LYS A 264 22.94 37.31 12.10
C LYS A 264 22.45 37.38 10.67
#